data_AF-A0AA38YCK9-F1
#
_entry.id   AF-A0AA38YCK9-F1
#
_cell.length_a   1.000
_cell.length_b   1.000
_cell.length_c   1.000
_cell.angle_alpha   90.00
_cell.angle_beta   90.00
_cell.angle_gamma   90.00
#
_symmetry.space_group_name_H-M   'P 1'
#
loop_
_entity.id
_entity.type
_entity.pdbx_description
1 polymer ?
#
loop_
_entity_poly.entity_id
_entity_poly.type
_entity_poly.pdbx_seq_one_letter_code
_entity_poly.pdbx_strand_id
1 'polypeptide(L)'
;MIKAARILDIPVYVTTQNASRLGATVSELKALLPKGSDSTATTEVDKTAFSMLVPGLTRQLNANGKRLSVIIVGIETHICVTQTALDLLSQGHKVYVLADGVSSCNAAERPVALSRLAREGCVVTTSESLLFELVGDAKDGNFKAVSGLVKETKEETKDAVETLCSRL
;
A
#
# COMPACT_ATOMS: atom_id res chain seq x y z
N MET A 1 5.22 5.28 3.59
CA MET A 1 5.48 4.18 2.62
C MET A 1 6.18 4.58 1.33
N ILE A 2 5.75 5.60 0.57
CA ILE A 2 6.42 5.94 -0.72
C ILE A 2 7.93 6.23 -0.55
N LYS A 3 8.32 7.01 0.47
CA LYS A 3 9.72 7.26 0.81
C LYS A 3 10.47 5.95 1.14
N ALA A 4 9.84 5.05 1.91
CA ALA A 4 10.44 3.76 2.26
C ALA A 4 10.60 2.83 1.05
N ALA A 5 9.64 2.85 0.12
CA ALA A 5 9.71 2.07 -1.10
C ALA A 5 10.96 2.44 -1.93
N ARG A 6 11.34 3.72 -1.97
CA ARG A 6 12.60 4.16 -2.59
C ARG A 6 13.84 3.63 -1.88
N ILE A 7 13.86 3.67 -0.54
CA ILE A 7 14.98 3.16 0.27
C ILE A 7 15.18 1.66 0.05
N LEU A 8 14.08 0.91 -0.04
CA LEU A 8 14.07 -0.55 -0.14
C LEU A 8 14.00 -1.06 -1.59
N ASP A 9 14.11 -0.18 -2.58
CA ASP A 9 13.96 -0.48 -4.03
C ASP A 9 12.69 -1.30 -4.36
N ILE A 10 11.57 -0.92 -3.73
CA ILE A 10 10.25 -1.53 -3.95
C ILE A 10 9.49 -0.71 -5.02
N PRO A 11 9.02 -1.34 -6.12
CA PRO A 11 8.21 -0.67 -7.13
C PRO A 11 6.89 -0.11 -6.57
N VAL A 12 6.45 1.05 -7.08
CA VAL A 12 5.23 1.73 -6.62
C VAL A 12 4.23 1.87 -7.76
N TYR A 13 3.04 1.29 -7.59
CA TYR A 13 1.95 1.41 -8.55
C TYR A 13 0.81 2.23 -7.98
N VAL A 14 0.23 3.12 -8.80
CA VAL A 14 -0.80 4.07 -8.38
C VAL A 14 -2.00 3.93 -9.30
N THR A 15 -3.20 3.99 -8.72
CA THR A 15 -4.44 4.07 -9.50
C THR A 15 -5.35 5.14 -8.96
N THR A 16 -6.05 5.84 -9.85
CA THR A 16 -7.19 6.71 -9.52
C THR A 16 -8.49 6.01 -9.89
N GLN A 17 -9.57 6.32 -9.18
CA GLN A 17 -10.91 5.83 -9.52
C GLN A 17 -11.67 6.96 -10.22
N ASN A 18 -11.97 6.83 -11.52
CA ASN A 18 -12.69 7.82 -12.31
C ASN A 18 -12.26 9.26 -11.99
N ALA A 19 -11.00 9.59 -12.30
CA ALA A 19 -10.37 10.85 -11.89
C ALA A 19 -11.14 12.10 -12.35
N SER A 20 -11.88 12.00 -13.46
CA SER A 20 -12.74 13.08 -13.95
C SER A 20 -13.84 13.49 -12.95
N ARG A 21 -14.26 12.57 -12.08
CA ARG A 21 -15.30 12.79 -11.07
C ARG A 21 -14.76 12.88 -9.64
N LEU A 22 -13.75 12.07 -9.32
CA LEU A 22 -13.23 11.95 -7.94
C LEU A 22 -11.91 12.70 -7.73
N GLY A 23 -11.38 13.33 -8.79
CA GLY A 23 -10.10 14.02 -8.75
C GLY A 23 -8.91 13.09 -8.98
N ALA A 24 -7.75 13.71 -9.17
CA ALA A 24 -6.50 13.00 -9.35
C ALA A 24 -5.85 12.66 -7.99
N THR A 25 -4.77 11.86 -8.00
CA THR A 25 -3.94 11.65 -6.82
C THR A 25 -3.52 12.99 -6.20
N VAL A 26 -3.62 13.11 -4.87
CA VAL A 26 -3.32 14.35 -4.13
C VAL A 26 -1.86 14.79 -4.33
N SER A 27 -1.62 16.10 -4.30
CA SER A 27 -0.33 16.70 -4.66
C SER A 27 0.81 16.26 -3.73
N GLU A 28 0.51 16.05 -2.45
CA GLU A 28 1.44 15.59 -1.42
C GLU A 28 2.01 14.21 -1.77
N LEU A 29 1.17 13.30 -2.27
CA LEU A 29 1.62 11.98 -2.72
C LEU A 29 2.33 12.07 -4.06
N LYS A 30 1.81 12.85 -5.02
CA LYS A 30 2.44 13.05 -6.34
C LYS A 30 3.85 13.61 -6.24
N ALA A 31 4.12 14.50 -5.29
CA ALA A 31 5.45 15.04 -5.05
C ALA A 31 6.46 13.97 -4.61
N LEU A 32 5.98 12.90 -3.96
CA LEU A 32 6.77 11.77 -3.48
C LEU A 32 6.87 10.62 -4.48
N LEU A 33 6.09 10.62 -5.57
CA LEU A 33 6.19 9.57 -6.57
C LEU A 33 7.50 9.68 -7.37
N PRO A 34 8.18 8.56 -7.68
CA PRO A 34 9.33 8.54 -8.59
C PRO A 34 9.04 9.28 -9.90
N LYS A 35 10.02 10.05 -10.38
CA LYS A 35 9.90 10.85 -11.62
C LYS A 35 10.94 10.38 -12.64
N GLY A 36 10.52 10.13 -13.87
CA GLY A 36 11.43 9.77 -14.96
C GLY A 36 12.01 8.35 -14.85
N SER A 37 13.31 8.19 -15.09
CA SER A 37 14.03 6.90 -15.10
C SER A 37 14.50 6.42 -13.72
N ASP A 38 13.87 6.89 -12.63
CA ASP A 38 14.14 6.38 -11.28
C ASP A 38 13.93 4.85 -11.23
N SER A 39 14.79 4.14 -10.48
CA SER A 39 14.81 2.66 -10.43
C SER A 39 13.50 2.04 -9.94
N THR A 40 12.69 2.80 -9.20
CA THR A 40 11.37 2.37 -8.71
C THR A 40 10.30 2.76 -9.71
N ALA A 41 10.00 1.84 -10.63
CA ALA A 41 8.99 2.03 -11.67
C ALA A 41 7.67 2.55 -11.07
N THR A 42 7.17 3.66 -11.63
CA THR A 42 5.87 4.24 -11.27
C THR A 42 4.93 4.19 -12.46
N THR A 43 3.71 3.73 -12.21
CA THR A 43 2.64 3.75 -13.21
C THR A 43 1.37 4.24 -12.53
N GLU A 44 0.82 5.36 -13.02
CA GLU A 44 -0.47 5.90 -12.59
C GLU A 44 -1.52 5.49 -13.64
N VAL A 45 -2.56 4.78 -13.21
CA VAL A 45 -3.63 4.29 -14.09
C VAL A 45 -4.99 4.75 -13.58
N ASP A 46 -5.72 5.50 -14.40
CA ASP A 46 -7.13 5.78 -14.11
C ASP A 46 -8.00 4.58 -14.47
N LYS A 47 -8.91 4.22 -13.57
CA LYS A 47 -9.76 3.03 -13.72
C LYS A 47 -11.20 3.29 -13.28
N THR A 48 -12.09 2.47 -13.83
CA THR A 48 -13.49 2.37 -13.39
C THR A 48 -13.76 1.10 -12.59
N ALA A 49 -12.98 0.04 -12.79
CA ALA A 49 -13.02 -1.17 -11.94
C ALA A 49 -12.54 -0.85 -10.52
N PHE A 50 -13.16 -1.44 -9.50
CA PHE A 50 -12.76 -1.20 -8.11
C PHE A 50 -11.40 -1.82 -7.77
N SER A 51 -11.15 -3.04 -8.23
CA SER A 51 -9.82 -3.67 -8.14
C SER A 51 -8.77 -2.89 -8.94
N MET A 52 -7.54 -2.83 -8.44
CA MET A 52 -6.39 -2.27 -9.16
C MET A 52 -5.90 -3.20 -10.29
N LEU A 53 -6.29 -4.48 -10.31
CA LEU A 53 -5.86 -5.46 -11.33
C LEU A 53 -6.58 -5.25 -12.68
N VAL A 54 -6.42 -4.06 -13.24
CA VAL A 54 -6.80 -3.73 -14.62
C VAL A 54 -5.71 -4.21 -15.59
N PRO A 55 -6.00 -4.37 -16.90
CA PRO A 55 -5.05 -4.96 -17.85
C PRO A 55 -3.67 -4.28 -17.89
N GLY A 56 -3.61 -2.95 -17.70
CA GLY A 56 -2.35 -2.20 -17.66
C GLY A 56 -1.44 -2.65 -16.51
N LEU A 57 -1.96 -2.64 -15.29
CA LEU A 57 -1.21 -3.02 -14.09
C LEU A 57 -0.96 -4.53 -14.02
N THR A 58 -1.96 -5.34 -14.41
CA THR A 58 -1.85 -6.81 -14.40
C THR A 58 -0.70 -7.31 -15.28
N ARG A 59 -0.51 -6.71 -16.47
CA ARG A 59 0.63 -7.05 -17.33
C ARG A 59 1.98 -6.74 -16.68
N GLN A 60 2.07 -5.63 -15.93
CA GLN A 60 3.30 -5.25 -15.24
C GLN A 60 3.60 -6.18 -14.07
N LEU A 61 2.60 -6.49 -13.24
CA LEU A 61 2.76 -7.41 -12.11
C LEU A 61 3.13 -8.83 -12.55
N ASN A 62 2.58 -9.28 -13.69
CA ASN A 62 2.82 -10.62 -14.22
C ASN A 62 4.02 -10.72 -15.17
N ALA A 63 4.75 -9.63 -15.43
CA ALA A 63 5.82 -9.60 -16.44
C ALA A 63 6.88 -10.69 -16.24
N ASN A 64 7.16 -11.06 -14.99
CA ASN A 64 8.18 -12.05 -14.64
C ASN A 64 7.59 -13.43 -14.25
N GLY A 65 6.27 -13.61 -14.28
CA GLY A 65 5.58 -14.85 -13.91
C GLY A 65 5.75 -15.29 -12.45
N LYS A 66 6.32 -14.43 -11.59
CA LYS A 66 6.60 -14.74 -10.18
C LYS A 66 5.44 -14.34 -9.29
N ARG A 67 5.19 -15.14 -8.24
CA ARG A 67 4.38 -14.69 -7.11
C ARG A 67 5.09 -13.53 -6.42
N LEU A 68 4.29 -12.55 -6.00
CA LEU A 68 4.77 -11.29 -5.45
C LEU A 68 4.33 -11.19 -4.00
N SER A 69 5.07 -10.41 -3.22
CA SER A 69 4.58 -9.81 -1.98
C SER A 69 4.10 -8.40 -2.30
N VAL A 70 2.85 -8.09 -2.03
CA VAL A 70 2.21 -6.82 -2.40
C VAL A 70 1.78 -6.08 -1.14
N ILE A 71 2.17 -4.81 -1.03
CA ILE A 71 1.78 -3.91 0.06
C ILE A 71 0.68 -3.00 -0.46
N ILE A 72 -0.47 -2.97 0.23
CA ILE A 72 -1.61 -2.13 -0.15
C ILE A 72 -1.82 -1.03 0.89
N VAL A 73 -1.94 0.20 0.38
CA VAL A 73 -2.38 1.41 1.08
C VAL A 73 -3.41 2.13 0.22
N GLY A 74 -4.24 2.97 0.84
CA GLY A 74 -5.20 3.83 0.14
C GLY A 74 -6.66 3.60 0.56
N ILE A 75 -7.57 4.02 -0.31
CA ILE A 75 -9.01 4.05 -0.05
C ILE A 75 -9.81 3.50 -1.23
N GLU A 76 -11.02 2.96 -1.04
CA GLU A 76 -11.64 2.67 0.27
C GLU A 76 -11.34 1.23 0.71
N THR A 77 -11.13 1.02 2.02
CA THR A 77 -10.79 -0.29 2.60
C THR A 77 -11.76 -1.37 2.17
N HIS A 78 -13.06 -1.11 2.31
CA HIS A 78 -14.14 -2.07 2.04
C HIS A 78 -14.49 -2.23 0.55
N ILE A 79 -13.93 -1.41 -0.34
CA ILE A 79 -14.23 -1.44 -1.78
C ILE A 79 -12.96 -1.77 -2.57
N CYS A 80 -12.17 -0.74 -2.93
CA CYS A 80 -11.03 -0.88 -3.84
C CYS A 80 -9.92 -1.71 -3.21
N VAL A 81 -9.58 -1.47 -1.94
CA VAL A 81 -8.54 -2.24 -1.24
C VAL A 81 -8.97 -3.71 -1.11
N THR A 82 -10.19 -3.97 -0.67
CA THR A 82 -10.71 -5.33 -0.50
C THR A 82 -10.72 -6.11 -1.82
N GLN A 83 -11.30 -5.55 -2.89
CA GLN A 83 -11.37 -6.25 -4.18
C GLN A 83 -9.98 -6.48 -4.79
N THR A 84 -9.07 -5.50 -4.64
CA THR A 84 -7.68 -5.67 -5.09
C THR A 84 -6.96 -6.79 -4.33
N ALA A 85 -7.11 -6.82 -3.01
CA ALA A 85 -6.48 -7.82 -2.17
C ALA A 85 -6.99 -9.24 -2.48
N LEU A 86 -8.30 -9.40 -2.66
CA LEU A 86 -8.91 -10.69 -3.01
C LEU A 86 -8.46 -11.18 -4.38
N ASP A 87 -8.40 -10.30 -5.39
CA ASP A 87 -7.91 -10.68 -6.71
C ASP A 87 -6.43 -11.09 -6.68
N LEU A 88 -5.59 -10.37 -5.93
CA LEU A 88 -4.17 -10.72 -5.74
C LEU A 88 -4.00 -12.08 -5.04
N LEU A 89 -4.78 -12.32 -3.98
CA LEU A 89 -4.79 -13.62 -3.29
C LEU A 89 -5.22 -14.75 -4.23
N SER A 90 -6.25 -14.52 -5.06
CA SER A 90 -6.72 -15.52 -6.04
C SER A 90 -5.65 -15.88 -7.08
N GLN A 91 -4.72 -14.96 -7.36
CA GLN A 91 -3.57 -15.18 -8.23
C GLN A 91 -2.34 -15.73 -7.47
N GLY A 92 -2.48 -16.03 -6.17
CA GLY A 92 -1.45 -16.64 -5.33
C GLY A 92 -0.36 -15.67 -4.85
N HIS A 93 -0.59 -14.36 -4.90
CA HIS A 93 0.33 -13.38 -4.32
C HIS A 93 0.17 -13.33 -2.79
N LYS A 94 1.25 -12.98 -2.09
CA LYS A 94 1.19 -12.63 -0.66
C LYS A 94 0.77 -11.17 -0.55
N VAL A 95 -0.24 -10.88 0.28
CA VAL A 95 -0.79 -9.52 0.39
C VAL A 95 -0.64 -9.01 1.81
N TYR A 96 -0.08 -7.81 1.94
CA TYR A 96 0.03 -7.03 3.17
C TYR A 96 -0.89 -5.82 3.07
N VAL A 97 -1.77 -5.64 4.04
CA VAL A 97 -2.65 -4.47 4.14
C VAL A 97 -2.24 -3.67 5.37
N LEU A 98 -1.85 -2.41 5.17
CA LEU A 98 -1.43 -1.55 6.27
C LEU A 98 -2.64 -0.89 6.91
N ALA A 99 -2.99 -1.30 8.13
CA ALA A 99 -4.18 -0.80 8.82
C ALA A 99 -4.12 0.71 9.10
N ASP A 100 -2.92 1.24 9.35
CA ASP A 100 -2.60 2.67 9.47
C ASP A 100 -2.40 3.38 8.11
N GLY A 101 -2.54 2.64 7.01
CA GLY A 101 -2.42 3.14 5.64
C GLY A 101 -3.70 2.98 4.80
N VAL A 102 -4.81 2.53 5.39
CA VAL A 102 -6.09 2.37 4.70
C VAL A 102 -7.26 2.97 5.48
N SER A 103 -8.25 3.49 4.76
CA SER A 103 -9.46 4.03 5.40
C SER A 103 -10.71 3.87 4.52
N SER A 104 -11.87 4.13 5.11
CA SER A 104 -13.19 4.12 4.45
C SER A 104 -13.95 5.38 4.85
N CYS A 105 -14.88 5.84 4.01
CA CYS A 105 -15.74 6.98 4.35
C CYS A 105 -16.58 6.71 5.61
N ASN A 106 -17.08 5.48 5.75
CA ASN A 106 -17.79 5.00 6.93
C ASN A 106 -16.82 4.28 7.86
N ALA A 107 -16.59 4.84 9.05
CA ALA A 107 -15.62 4.29 10.01
C ALA A 107 -15.92 2.85 10.46
N ALA A 108 -17.20 2.45 10.49
CA ALA A 108 -17.62 1.11 10.89
C ALA A 108 -17.29 0.02 9.84
N GLU A 109 -17.16 0.38 8.56
CA GLU A 109 -16.84 -0.56 7.48
C GLU A 109 -15.37 -1.02 7.53
N ARG A 110 -14.48 -0.14 8.00
CA ARG A 110 -13.04 -0.39 8.03
C ARG A 110 -12.65 -1.66 8.82
N PRO A 111 -13.04 -1.83 10.11
CA PRO A 111 -12.67 -3.03 10.86
C PRO A 111 -13.31 -4.31 10.30
N VAL A 112 -14.53 -4.22 9.76
CA VAL A 112 -15.20 -5.37 9.11
C VAL A 112 -14.40 -5.83 7.90
N ALA A 113 -13.98 -4.89 7.04
CA ALA A 113 -13.16 -5.19 5.87
C ALA A 113 -11.79 -5.76 6.24
N LEU A 114 -11.10 -5.18 7.23
CA LEU A 114 -9.79 -5.67 7.68
C LEU A 114 -9.88 -7.07 8.30
N SER A 115 -10.88 -7.31 9.15
CA SER A 115 -11.13 -8.64 9.73
C SER A 115 -11.42 -9.69 8.65
N ARG A 116 -12.22 -9.35 7.64
CA ARG A 116 -12.45 -10.20 6.47
C ARG A 116 -11.14 -10.49 5.74
N LEU A 117 -10.37 -9.47 5.37
CA LEU A 117 -9.12 -9.65 4.62
C LEU A 117 -8.10 -10.50 5.38
N ALA A 118 -8.00 -10.35 6.71
CA ALA A 118 -7.17 -11.23 7.52
C ALA A 118 -7.62 -12.71 7.42
N ARG A 119 -8.93 -12.97 7.49
CA ARG A 119 -9.49 -14.33 7.36
C ARG A 119 -9.30 -14.95 5.97
N GLU A 120 -9.27 -14.12 4.93
CA GLU A 120 -9.02 -14.54 3.54
C GLU A 120 -7.53 -14.79 3.26
N GLY A 121 -6.64 -14.43 4.19
CA GLY A 121 -5.20 -14.72 4.11
C GLY A 121 -4.30 -13.51 3.87
N CYS A 122 -4.81 -12.28 3.92
CA CYS A 122 -3.95 -11.10 3.98
C CYS A 122 -3.24 -11.01 5.32
N VAL A 123 -1.99 -10.53 5.31
CA VAL A 123 -1.33 -10.05 6.52
C VAL A 123 -1.80 -8.62 6.77
N VAL A 124 -2.64 -8.42 7.79
CA VAL A 124 -3.01 -7.08 8.27
C VAL A 124 -1.98 -6.65 9.32
N THR A 125 -1.24 -5.58 9.03
CA THR A 125 -0.14 -5.08 9.88
C THR A 125 -0.12 -3.55 9.87
N THR A 126 0.88 -2.92 10.49
CA THR A 126 1.11 -1.46 10.44
C THR A 126 2.35 -1.13 9.62
N SER A 127 2.46 0.12 9.18
CA SER A 127 3.60 0.59 8.39
C SER A 127 4.93 0.39 9.11
N GLU A 128 5.07 0.82 10.37
CA GLU A 128 6.30 0.65 11.15
C GLU A 128 6.67 -0.83 11.34
N SER A 129 5.70 -1.68 11.69
CA SER A 129 5.95 -3.12 11.86
C SER A 129 6.45 -3.76 10.56
N LEU A 130 5.83 -3.43 9.42
CA LEU A 130 6.26 -3.98 8.14
C LEU A 130 7.65 -3.48 7.74
N LEU A 131 7.97 -2.21 8.00
CA LEU A 131 9.29 -1.66 7.66
C LEU A 131 10.42 -2.41 8.37
N PHE A 132 10.25 -2.72 9.66
CA PHE A 132 11.25 -3.51 10.38
C PHE A 132 11.20 -5.00 10.03
N GLU A 133 10.04 -5.57 9.65
CA GLU A 133 9.97 -6.92 9.07
C GLU A 133 10.78 -7.03 7.78
N LEU A 134 10.70 -6.02 6.89
CA LEU A 134 11.44 -5.99 5.62
C LEU A 134 12.95 -5.83 5.83
N VAL A 135 13.38 -5.11 6.86
CA VAL A 135 14.79 -4.91 7.18
C VAL A 135 15.39 -6.13 7.90
N GLY A 136 14.65 -6.76 8.81
CA GLY A 136 15.00 -8.02 9.47
C GLY A 136 16.13 -7.95 10.52
N ASP A 137 17.18 -7.15 10.30
CA ASP A 137 18.33 -7.00 11.21
C ASP A 137 18.81 -5.54 11.27
N ALA A 138 19.17 -5.05 12.46
CA ALA A 138 19.76 -3.73 12.65
C ALA A 138 21.16 -3.56 11.99
N LYS A 139 21.78 -4.67 11.55
CA LYS A 139 23.01 -4.69 10.76
C LYS A 139 22.78 -4.52 9.26
N ASP A 140 21.53 -4.59 8.78
CA ASP A 140 21.22 -4.42 7.37
C ASP A 140 21.64 -3.02 6.89
N GLY A 141 22.11 -2.93 5.63
CA GLY A 141 22.58 -1.67 5.05
C GLY A 141 21.49 -0.59 5.00
N ASN A 142 20.22 -0.98 4.89
CA ASN A 142 19.08 -0.07 4.83
C ASN A 142 18.57 0.34 6.23
N PHE A 143 19.00 -0.32 7.32
CA PHE A 143 18.47 -0.09 8.66
C PHE A 143 18.54 1.39 9.07
N LYS A 144 19.70 2.04 8.88
CA LYS A 144 19.86 3.45 9.26
C LYS A 144 18.92 4.38 8.50
N ALA A 145 18.71 4.12 7.21
CA ALA A 145 17.80 4.91 6.38
C ALA A 145 16.34 4.69 6.77
N VAL A 146 15.93 3.44 6.99
CA VAL A 146 14.57 3.09 7.45
C VAL A 146 14.30 3.64 8.86
N SER A 147 15.21 3.45 9.80
CA SER A 147 15.09 3.99 11.16
C SER A 147 15.05 5.51 11.16
N GLY A 148 15.85 6.17 10.32
CA GLY A 148 15.80 7.62 10.12
C GLY A 148 14.43 8.09 9.64
N LEU A 149 13.84 7.39 8.66
CA LEU A 149 12.50 7.69 8.15
C LEU A 149 11.41 7.49 9.23
N VAL A 150 11.45 6.39 9.97
CA VAL A 150 10.50 6.13 11.08
C VAL A 150 10.57 7.25 12.13
N LYS A 151 11.79 7.74 12.42
CA LYS A 151 11.99 8.84 13.36
C LYS A 151 11.50 10.18 12.80
N GLU A 152 11.69 10.43 11.50
CA GLU A 152 11.20 11.61 10.79
C GLU A 152 9.67 11.68 10.82
N THR A 153 8.99 10.56 10.61
CA THR A 153 7.51 10.49 10.48
C THR A 153 6.82 10.02 11.75
N LYS A 154 7.47 10.14 12.91
CA LYS A 154 7.02 9.52 14.16
C LYS A 154 5.64 10.02 14.59
N GLU A 155 5.42 11.33 14.55
CA GLU A 155 4.17 11.93 15.02
C GLU A 155 3.02 11.62 14.05
N GLU A 156 3.25 11.70 12.73
CA GLU A 156 2.24 11.31 11.74
C GLU A 156 1.87 9.82 11.84
N THR A 157 2.85 8.96 12.09
CA THR A 157 2.61 7.52 12.27
C THR A 157 1.80 7.25 13.53
N LYS A 158 2.14 7.92 14.63
CA LYS A 158 1.39 7.84 15.88
C LYS A 158 -0.07 8.27 15.67
N ASP A 159 -0.29 9.44 15.07
CA ASP A 159 -1.63 9.96 14.79
C ASP A 159 -2.43 9.02 13.89
N ALA A 160 -1.79 8.45 12.86
CA ALA A 160 -2.41 7.48 11.96
C ALA A 160 -2.83 6.21 12.71
N VAL A 161 -1.97 5.64 13.55
CA VAL A 161 -2.29 4.45 14.35
C VAL A 161 -3.40 4.75 15.37
N GLU A 162 -3.33 5.87 16.09
CA GLU A 162 -4.37 6.24 17.06
C GLU A 162 -5.73 6.46 16.38
N THR A 163 -5.74 7.05 15.18
CA THR A 163 -6.98 7.33 14.43
C THR A 163 -7.53 6.10 13.71
N LEU A 164 -6.67 5.34 13.03
CA LEU A 164 -7.06 4.27 12.11
C LEU A 164 -7.03 2.89 12.77
N CYS A 165 -6.31 2.71 13.87
CA CYS A 165 -6.20 1.41 14.55
C CYS A 165 -6.98 1.32 15.88
N SER A 166 -7.51 2.43 16.42
CA SER A 166 -8.21 2.45 17.71
C SER A 166 -9.50 1.61 17.79
N ARG A 167 -10.00 1.11 16.65
CA ARG A 167 -11.27 0.36 16.56
C ARG A 167 -11.14 -0.96 15.77
N LEU A 168 -9.92 -1.50 15.67
CA LEU A 168 -9.67 -2.80 15.03
C LEU A 168 -10.08 -3.98 15.91
#